data_AF-A0A6P5EJC0-F1
#
_entry.id   AF-A0A6P5EJC0-F1
#
_cell.length_a   1.000
_cell.length_b   1.000
_cell.length_c   1.000
_cell.angle_alpha   90.00
_cell.angle_beta   90.00
_cell.angle_gamma   90.00
#
_symmetry.space_group_name_H-M   'P 1'
#
loop_
_entity.id
_entity.type
_entity.pdbx_description
1 polymer ?
#
loop_
_entity_poly.entity_id
_entity_poly.type
_entity_poly.pdbx_seq_one_letter_code
_entity_poly.pdbx_strand_id
1 'polypeptide(L)'
;MAFDQTLTMAPHHRLYLYRSPRSPATSSDLPRSSSSSSSSSPRLIFTRRSSCGGGGAMAASGAGHRLRRRADAMSQLPSAARRIAHHLNAVVRGDSLASGESDPAVVPSPLFSQRALVSSLDQYREMYRRSIEDPAGFWSEIATQFYWKETWDPEVYAENIDVRKGAVSIEWFKGAKTNICYNAVDRNVEGRDGGKVALYWEGNEPGLDGRLTYSELLDRVCQLANYLKHVGVGKGDAVVIYLPMLMELPIAMLACARIGAVHSVVFAGFSAESLTQRIADCRPKVVLTCNAVQRGSKTIFLKDIVDTALGECAKDGVHVGLCLTYENLSAMKREDTKWQEGRDVWWQ
;
A
#
# COMPACT_ATOMS: atom_id res chain seq x y z
N MET A 1 -27.50 1.98 7.87
CA MET A 1 -27.51 1.58 6.45
C MET A 1 -26.18 0.95 6.17
N ALA A 2 -26.18 -0.37 5.96
CA ALA A 2 -24.98 -1.13 5.64
C ALA A 2 -24.65 -0.91 4.16
N PHE A 3 -23.42 -0.55 3.85
CA PHE A 3 -22.89 -0.56 2.49
C PHE A 3 -22.11 -1.86 2.31
N ASP A 4 -22.70 -2.73 1.51
CA ASP A 4 -22.11 -3.90 0.89
C ASP A 4 -21.29 -3.43 -0.32
N GLN A 5 -19.99 -3.71 -0.34
CA GLN A 5 -19.15 -3.59 -1.54
C GLN A 5 -18.38 -4.89 -1.72
N THR A 6 -19.01 -5.78 -2.47
CA THR A 6 -18.44 -6.98 -3.05
C THR A 6 -17.49 -6.57 -4.19
N LEU A 7 -16.18 -6.73 -3.98
CA LEU A 7 -15.16 -6.53 -5.01
C LEU A 7 -14.96 -7.85 -5.78
N THR A 8 -15.39 -7.85 -7.04
CA THR A 8 -15.17 -8.92 -8.02
C THR A 8 -13.69 -8.98 -8.41
N MET A 9 -13.01 -10.09 -8.09
CA MET A 9 -11.69 -10.40 -8.64
C MET A 9 -11.83 -11.17 -9.96
N ALA A 10 -11.13 -10.70 -11.00
CA ALA A 10 -10.87 -11.44 -12.23
C ALA A 10 -9.38 -11.85 -12.31
N PRO A 11 -9.02 -12.94 -13.03
CA PRO A 11 -7.91 -13.78 -12.60
C PRO A 11 -6.68 -13.78 -13.54
N HIS A 12 -5.56 -14.25 -12.98
CA HIS A 12 -4.36 -14.82 -13.61
C HIS A 12 -3.52 -13.97 -14.59
N HIS A 13 -2.38 -13.48 -14.10
CA HIS A 13 -1.15 -13.39 -14.90
C HIS A 13 -0.04 -14.18 -14.20
N ARG A 14 0.49 -15.21 -14.89
CA ARG A 14 1.63 -16.04 -14.46
C ARG A 14 2.91 -15.22 -14.62
N LEU A 15 3.70 -15.08 -13.55
CA LEU A 15 5.07 -14.58 -13.62
C LEU A 15 6.00 -15.71 -14.11
N TYR A 16 6.71 -15.49 -15.20
CA TYR A 16 7.83 -16.33 -15.62
C TYR A 16 9.12 -15.78 -15.01
N LEU A 17 9.79 -16.56 -14.15
CA LEU A 17 11.13 -16.24 -13.68
C LEU A 17 12.15 -16.72 -14.73
N TYR A 18 12.74 -15.79 -15.47
CA TYR A 18 13.89 -16.09 -16.32
C TYR A 18 15.17 -16.04 -15.48
N ARG A 19 15.90 -17.16 -15.45
CA ARG A 19 17.23 -17.25 -14.83
C ARG A 19 18.27 -16.92 -15.90
N SER A 20 18.90 -15.75 -15.80
CA SER A 20 20.01 -15.38 -16.69
C SER A 20 21.30 -16.09 -16.24
N PRO A 21 22.02 -16.81 -17.12
CA PRO A 21 23.30 -17.42 -16.77
C PRO A 21 24.43 -16.37 -16.81
N ARG A 22 25.21 -16.28 -15.73
CA ARG A 22 26.50 -15.57 -15.71
C ARG A 22 27.54 -16.38 -16.47
N SER A 23 28.32 -15.71 -17.32
CA SER A 23 29.62 -16.19 -17.79
C SER A 23 30.68 -15.08 -17.62
N PRO A 24 31.96 -15.44 -17.44
CA PRO A 24 32.98 -14.59 -16.81
C PRO A 24 33.70 -13.66 -17.79
N ALA A 25 34.35 -12.64 -17.22
CA ALA A 25 35.08 -11.59 -17.91
C ALA A 25 36.40 -12.04 -18.54
N THR A 26 36.72 -11.50 -19.73
CA THR A 26 38.10 -11.24 -20.21
C THR A 26 38.12 -10.02 -21.15
N SER A 27 39.18 -9.23 -21.01
CA SER A 27 39.49 -7.95 -21.67
C SER A 27 40.02 -8.06 -23.11
N SER A 28 39.78 -7.05 -23.97
CA SER A 28 40.80 -6.21 -24.66
C SER A 28 40.27 -5.53 -25.95
N ASP A 29 40.51 -4.21 -26.05
CA ASP A 29 40.83 -3.37 -27.22
C ASP A 29 39.93 -3.20 -28.48
N LEU A 30 39.35 -1.98 -28.58
CA LEU A 30 39.16 -0.99 -29.68
C LEU A 30 39.52 -1.30 -31.17
N PRO A 31 39.15 -0.48 -32.21
CA PRO A 31 38.08 0.55 -32.35
C PRO A 31 37.32 0.62 -33.73
N ARG A 32 36.34 1.55 -33.81
CA ARG A 32 35.80 2.34 -34.97
C ARG A 32 35.06 1.65 -36.13
N SER A 33 33.84 2.12 -36.42
CA SER A 33 33.54 2.99 -37.58
C SER A 33 32.05 3.36 -37.72
N SER A 34 31.86 4.48 -38.41
CA SER A 34 30.68 5.28 -38.76
C SER A 34 29.58 4.58 -39.57
N SER A 35 28.32 5.03 -39.42
CA SER A 35 27.61 5.74 -40.50
C SER A 35 26.16 6.09 -40.14
N SER A 36 25.76 7.26 -40.67
CA SER A 36 24.46 7.91 -40.71
C SER A 36 23.40 7.15 -41.51
N SER A 37 22.12 7.31 -41.16
CA SER A 37 21.12 7.88 -42.09
C SER A 37 19.74 8.04 -41.47
N SER A 38 19.15 9.17 -41.85
CA SER A 38 17.81 9.71 -41.63
C SER A 38 16.69 8.92 -42.33
N SER A 39 15.48 8.97 -41.78
CA SER A 39 14.26 9.21 -42.59
C SER A 39 13.09 9.65 -41.71
N SER A 40 12.21 10.45 -42.31
CA SER A 40 11.26 11.35 -41.69
C SER A 40 9.81 10.96 -42.04
N SER A 41 8.92 11.03 -41.04
CA SER A 41 7.48 11.46 -41.11
C SER A 41 6.47 10.66 -41.98
N PRO A 42 5.12 10.87 -41.87
CA PRO A 42 4.34 11.79 -41.02
C PRO A 42 3.12 11.19 -40.26
N ARG A 43 2.51 12.09 -39.49
CA ARG A 43 1.28 12.03 -38.68
C ARG A 43 -0.01 11.79 -39.49
N LEU A 44 -1.03 11.24 -38.82
CA LEU A 44 -2.44 11.31 -39.21
C LEU A 44 -3.28 11.98 -38.10
N ILE A 45 -4.04 12.98 -38.51
CA ILE A 45 -5.02 13.76 -37.74
C ILE A 45 -6.39 13.10 -37.91
N PHE A 46 -7.20 13.00 -36.85
CA PHE A 46 -8.65 12.91 -37.00
C PHE A 46 -9.37 13.72 -35.92
N THR A 47 -10.39 14.46 -36.36
CA THR A 47 -11.24 15.37 -35.59
C THR A 47 -12.68 14.86 -35.57
N ARG A 48 -13.41 15.18 -34.48
CA ARG A 48 -14.86 15.51 -34.32
C ARG A 48 -15.41 14.94 -33.00
N ARG A 49 -15.91 15.79 -32.08
CA ARG A 49 -17.31 16.31 -31.91
C ARG A 49 -18.30 15.19 -31.58
N SER A 50 -19.29 15.28 -30.68
CA SER A 50 -19.81 16.24 -29.69
C SER A 50 -21.17 15.67 -29.20
N SER A 51 -21.78 16.27 -28.16
CA SER A 51 -23.16 16.11 -27.64
C SER A 51 -23.41 15.01 -26.60
N CYS A 52 -24.34 15.09 -25.64
CA CYS A 52 -25.03 16.11 -24.80
C CYS A 52 -26.31 15.43 -24.24
N GLY A 53 -26.74 15.79 -23.02
CA GLY A 53 -28.09 15.54 -22.47
C GLY A 53 -28.19 14.26 -21.62
N GLY A 54 -28.43 14.30 -20.30
CA GLY A 54 -29.63 14.82 -19.60
C GLY A 54 -30.56 13.62 -19.35
N GLY A 55 -31.16 13.31 -18.20
CA GLY A 55 -31.44 13.93 -16.91
C GLY A 55 -32.67 13.15 -16.36
N GLY A 56 -32.92 13.14 -15.04
CA GLY A 56 -34.23 12.74 -14.50
C GLY A 56 -34.21 11.82 -13.27
N ALA A 57 -34.76 12.36 -12.17
CA ALA A 57 -34.88 11.76 -10.83
C ALA A 57 -36.32 11.32 -10.51
N MET A 58 -36.49 10.67 -9.35
CA MET A 58 -37.66 10.63 -8.40
C MET A 58 -37.75 9.20 -7.80
N ALA A 59 -37.52 8.97 -6.49
CA ALA A 59 -38.40 9.21 -5.32
C ALA A 59 -39.67 8.31 -5.35
N ALA A 60 -40.21 7.68 -4.29
CA ALA A 60 -40.05 7.69 -2.83
C ALA A 60 -40.75 6.42 -2.26
N SER A 61 -40.41 5.89 -1.07
CA SER A 61 -41.12 6.10 0.22
C SER A 61 -41.92 4.88 0.74
N GLY A 62 -41.83 4.64 2.06
CA GLY A 62 -42.87 4.07 2.92
C GLY A 62 -42.56 2.65 3.46
N ALA A 63 -41.99 2.48 4.66
CA ALA A 63 -42.62 2.49 6.00
C ALA A 63 -43.72 1.40 6.17
N GLY A 64 -43.80 0.57 7.21
CA GLY A 64 -43.03 0.43 8.46
C GLY A 64 -43.63 -0.67 9.36
N HIS A 65 -43.05 -0.80 10.57
CA HIS A 65 -43.56 -1.44 11.81
C HIS A 65 -43.66 -2.99 11.88
N ARG A 66 -42.81 -3.68 12.66
CA ARG A 66 -42.74 -3.85 14.15
C ARG A 66 -43.72 -4.92 14.69
N LEU A 67 -43.23 -6.08 15.14
CA LEU A 67 -43.18 -6.53 16.56
C LEU A 67 -43.02 -8.07 16.73
N ARG A 68 -41.92 -8.43 17.43
CA ARG A 68 -41.79 -9.37 18.57
C ARG A 68 -42.18 -10.87 18.49
N ARG A 69 -41.15 -11.68 18.84
CA ARG A 69 -41.12 -12.91 19.69
C ARG A 69 -41.74 -14.18 19.07
N ARG A 70 -41.31 -15.42 19.35
CA ARG A 70 -40.09 -16.08 19.90
C ARG A 70 -40.44 -17.59 19.81
N ALA A 71 -39.42 -18.43 19.58
CA ALA A 71 -39.34 -19.86 19.93
C ALA A 71 -40.21 -20.89 19.17
N ASP A 72 -39.46 -21.76 18.50
CA ASP A 72 -39.49 -23.23 18.58
C ASP A 72 -40.63 -24.07 17.98
N ALA A 73 -40.13 -25.13 17.35
CA ALA A 73 -40.68 -26.48 17.21
C ALA A 73 -41.43 -26.84 15.92
N MET A 74 -40.96 -27.95 15.38
CA MET A 74 -41.29 -28.57 14.11
C MET A 74 -42.72 -29.10 14.00
N SER A 75 -43.12 -29.18 12.72
CA SER A 75 -43.87 -30.28 12.09
C SER A 75 -45.40 -30.18 11.96
N GLN A 76 -45.78 -30.35 10.69
CA GLN A 76 -47.08 -30.74 10.13
C GLN A 76 -48.09 -29.65 9.76
N LEU A 77 -48.23 -29.43 8.44
CA LEU A 77 -49.44 -28.94 7.79
C LEU A 77 -49.84 -29.89 6.64
N PRO A 78 -51.14 -29.97 6.29
CA PRO A 78 -51.73 -31.08 5.56
C PRO A 78 -51.80 -30.92 4.04
N SER A 79 -51.99 -32.06 3.40
CA SER A 79 -52.21 -32.28 1.97
C SER A 79 -53.53 -31.68 1.48
N ALA A 80 -53.50 -30.55 0.74
CA ALA A 80 -54.46 -30.19 -0.31
C ALA A 80 -54.10 -28.87 -1.01
N ALA A 81 -52.96 -28.81 -1.70
CA ALA A 81 -52.74 -27.83 -2.76
C ALA A 81 -51.93 -28.48 -3.89
N ARG A 82 -52.40 -29.66 -4.30
CA ARG A 82 -51.93 -30.39 -5.47
C ARG A 82 -52.73 -29.89 -6.67
N ARG A 83 -52.20 -28.88 -7.39
CA ARG A 83 -52.28 -28.71 -8.86
C ARG A 83 -51.95 -27.26 -9.28
N ILE A 84 -50.74 -27.08 -9.81
CA ILE A 84 -50.39 -26.55 -11.15
C ILE A 84 -48.93 -26.10 -11.05
N ALA A 85 -48.03 -27.00 -11.42
CA ALA A 85 -46.66 -26.70 -11.84
C ALA A 85 -46.14 -27.94 -12.58
N HIS A 86 -46.73 -28.20 -13.76
CA HIS A 86 -46.03 -28.97 -14.76
C HIS A 86 -44.83 -28.13 -15.22
N HIS A 87 -43.66 -28.77 -15.27
CA HIS A 87 -42.39 -28.25 -15.80
C HIS A 87 -41.59 -27.35 -14.85
N LEU A 88 -40.84 -28.00 -13.94
CA LEU A 88 -39.39 -27.80 -13.72
C LEU A 88 -39.01 -28.52 -12.42
N ASN A 89 -38.77 -29.84 -12.50
CA ASN A 89 -37.89 -30.49 -11.54
C ASN A 89 -36.44 -30.18 -11.95
N ALA A 90 -36.03 -28.93 -11.75
CA ALA A 90 -34.62 -28.64 -11.61
C ALA A 90 -34.26 -29.02 -10.16
N VAL A 91 -34.09 -30.31 -9.91
CA VAL A 91 -33.22 -30.73 -8.82
C VAL A 91 -31.85 -30.23 -9.25
N VAL A 92 -31.40 -29.12 -8.67
CA VAL A 92 -29.97 -28.81 -8.66
C VAL A 92 -29.34 -29.90 -7.79
N ARG A 93 -29.09 -31.07 -8.42
CA ARG A 93 -27.98 -31.89 -8.01
C ARG A 93 -26.79 -30.98 -8.24
N GLY A 94 -26.33 -30.33 -7.18
CA GLY A 94 -24.97 -29.85 -7.14
C GLY A 94 -24.10 -31.10 -7.23
N ASP A 95 -23.94 -31.62 -8.45
CA ASP A 95 -22.83 -32.49 -8.76
C ASP A 95 -21.61 -31.68 -8.34
N SER A 96 -20.98 -32.14 -7.27
CA SER A 96 -19.71 -31.59 -6.83
C SER A 96 -18.77 -31.66 -8.03
N LEU A 97 -18.41 -30.51 -8.59
CA LEU A 97 -17.44 -30.42 -9.68
C LEU A 97 -16.02 -30.83 -9.24
N ALA A 98 -15.85 -31.46 -8.07
CA ALA A 98 -14.67 -32.20 -7.69
C ALA A 98 -14.81 -33.68 -8.12
N SER A 99 -14.98 -33.92 -9.41
CA SER A 99 -14.73 -35.24 -9.98
C SER A 99 -13.21 -35.52 -9.93
N GLY A 100 -12.78 -36.29 -8.94
CA GLY A 100 -11.96 -37.47 -9.19
C GLY A 100 -10.45 -37.35 -9.40
N GLU A 101 -9.83 -36.16 -9.37
CA GLU A 101 -8.37 -36.03 -9.21
C GLU A 101 -8.10 -34.91 -8.20
N SER A 102 -7.81 -35.28 -6.96
CA SER A 102 -7.23 -34.32 -6.01
C SER A 102 -5.88 -33.93 -6.57
N ASP A 103 -5.74 -32.69 -7.05
CA ASP A 103 -4.43 -32.13 -7.37
C ASP A 103 -3.48 -32.48 -6.21
N PRO A 104 -2.35 -33.15 -6.47
CA PRO A 104 -1.46 -33.56 -5.41
C PRO A 104 -1.01 -32.31 -4.65
N ALA A 105 -1.16 -32.34 -3.32
CA ALA A 105 -0.70 -31.25 -2.48
C ALA A 105 0.75 -30.91 -2.82
N VAL A 106 1.03 -29.64 -3.11
CA VAL A 106 2.38 -29.16 -3.40
C VAL A 106 3.16 -29.11 -2.10
N VAL A 107 3.99 -30.13 -1.86
CA VAL A 107 4.84 -30.21 -0.67
C VAL A 107 6.16 -29.48 -0.94
N PRO A 108 6.63 -28.62 -0.02
CA PRO A 108 7.95 -27.98 -0.17
C PRO A 108 9.07 -29.02 -0.27
N SER A 109 10.11 -28.70 -1.05
CA SER A 109 11.24 -29.61 -1.17
C SER A 109 11.99 -29.77 0.17
N PRO A 110 12.60 -30.93 0.45
CA PRO A 110 13.33 -31.13 1.71
C PRO A 110 14.43 -30.08 1.96
N LEU A 111 15.13 -29.65 0.90
CA LEU A 111 16.15 -28.61 0.98
C LEU A 111 15.57 -27.24 1.38
N PHE A 112 14.35 -26.92 0.92
CA PHE A 112 13.66 -25.71 1.33
C PHE A 112 13.24 -25.79 2.80
N SER A 113 12.58 -26.88 3.19
CA SER A 113 12.06 -27.07 4.55
C SER A 113 13.15 -27.03 5.62
N GLN A 114 14.34 -27.58 5.35
CA GLN A 114 15.47 -27.57 6.28
C GLN A 114 16.02 -26.16 6.59
N ARG A 115 15.82 -25.19 5.69
CA ARG A 115 16.32 -23.81 5.84
C ARG A 115 15.22 -22.82 6.21
N ALA A 116 13.98 -23.28 6.30
CA ALA A 116 12.84 -22.46 6.64
C ALA A 116 12.78 -22.18 8.15
N LEU A 117 12.26 -21.01 8.52
CA LEU A 117 12.01 -20.66 9.93
C LEU A 117 10.97 -21.59 10.58
N VAL A 118 10.04 -22.10 9.76
CA VAL A 118 9.08 -23.14 10.13
C VAL A 118 9.26 -24.30 9.16
N SER A 119 9.80 -25.39 9.68
CA SER A 119 10.33 -26.51 8.89
C SER A 119 9.30 -27.62 8.61
N SER A 120 8.17 -27.62 9.31
CA SER A 120 7.12 -28.64 9.16
C SER A 120 5.73 -28.09 9.45
N LEU A 121 4.71 -28.80 8.95
CA LEU A 121 3.31 -28.49 9.22
C LEU A 121 2.97 -28.63 10.71
N ASP A 122 3.58 -29.60 11.39
CA ASP A 122 3.34 -29.82 12.82
C ASP A 122 3.94 -28.69 13.67
N GLN A 123 5.13 -28.20 13.31
CA GLN A 123 5.71 -27.01 13.94
C GLN A 123 4.81 -25.79 13.74
N TYR A 124 4.30 -25.57 12.52
CA TYR A 124 3.33 -24.51 12.23
C TYR A 124 2.08 -24.63 13.10
N ARG A 125 1.49 -25.83 13.17
CA ARG A 125 0.26 -26.08 13.95
C ARG A 125 0.46 -25.79 15.43
N GLU A 126 1.61 -26.16 15.97
CA GLU A 126 1.94 -25.88 17.37
C GLU A 126 2.12 -24.38 17.62
N MET A 127 2.86 -23.67 16.76
CA MET A 127 3.02 -22.22 16.86
C MET A 127 1.68 -21.49 16.74
N TYR A 128 0.85 -21.90 15.79
CA TYR A 128 -0.49 -21.35 15.59
C TYR A 128 -1.41 -21.61 16.78
N ARG A 129 -1.42 -22.84 17.32
CA ARG A 129 -2.20 -23.17 18.51
C ARG A 129 -1.80 -22.26 19.69
N ARG A 130 -0.50 -22.12 19.94
CA ARG A 130 0.01 -21.27 21.02
C ARG A 130 -0.33 -19.79 20.81
N SER A 131 -0.29 -19.27 19.58
CA SER A 131 -0.62 -17.86 19.32
C SER A 131 -2.09 -17.50 19.58
N ILE A 132 -2.98 -18.51 19.58
CA ILE A 132 -4.40 -18.35 19.88
C ILE A 132 -4.71 -18.65 21.35
N GLU A 133 -4.12 -19.70 21.92
CA GLU A 133 -4.39 -20.14 23.30
C GLU A 133 -3.63 -19.33 24.36
N ASP A 134 -2.42 -18.86 24.04
CA ASP A 134 -1.58 -17.99 24.87
C ASP A 134 -1.01 -16.82 24.03
N PRO A 135 -1.87 -15.88 23.61
CA PRO A 135 -1.45 -14.76 22.77
C PRO A 135 -0.42 -13.86 23.48
N ALA A 136 -0.60 -13.62 24.78
CA ALA A 136 0.29 -12.77 25.55
C ALA A 136 1.72 -13.35 25.63
N GLY A 137 1.85 -14.64 25.96
CA GLY A 137 3.16 -15.30 26.03
C GLY A 137 3.81 -15.46 24.66
N PHE A 138 3.06 -15.90 23.65
CA PHE A 138 3.56 -16.08 22.28
C PHE A 138 4.07 -14.78 21.67
N TRP A 139 3.27 -13.71 21.69
CA TRP A 139 3.64 -12.45 21.07
C TRP A 139 4.68 -11.67 21.87
N SER A 140 4.74 -11.83 23.20
CA SER A 140 5.84 -11.28 24.00
C SER A 140 7.18 -11.87 23.59
N GLU A 141 7.26 -13.18 23.39
CA GLU A 141 8.47 -13.86 22.94
C GLU A 141 8.95 -13.32 21.59
N ILE A 142 8.04 -13.18 20.61
CA ILE A 142 8.35 -12.58 19.31
C ILE A 142 8.80 -11.12 19.47
N ALA A 143 8.10 -10.34 20.30
CA ALA A 143 8.38 -8.92 20.49
C ALA A 143 9.78 -8.66 21.08
N THR A 144 10.36 -9.60 21.84
CA THR A 144 11.72 -9.47 22.39
C THR A 144 12.82 -9.37 21.32
N GLN A 145 12.54 -9.77 20.08
CA GLN A 145 13.48 -9.69 18.96
C GLN A 145 13.63 -8.25 18.41
N PHE A 146 12.79 -7.32 18.86
CA PHE A 146 12.81 -5.92 18.47
C PHE A 146 13.47 -5.07 19.54
N TYR A 147 14.00 -3.93 19.12
CA TYR A 147 14.44 -2.91 20.05
C TYR A 147 13.23 -2.23 20.69
N TRP A 148 13.29 -2.12 22.02
CA TRP A 148 12.37 -1.35 22.84
C TRP A 148 13.19 -0.43 23.74
N LYS A 149 12.86 0.87 23.72
CA LYS A 149 13.45 1.83 24.64
C LYS A 149 12.91 1.63 26.06
N GLU A 150 11.62 1.37 26.14
CA GLU A 150 10.93 0.95 27.36
C GLU A 150 10.06 -0.26 26.98
N THR A 151 10.13 -1.33 27.78
CA THR A 151 9.31 -2.54 27.59
C THR A 151 7.88 -2.30 28.05
N TRP A 152 6.98 -3.21 27.69
CA TRP A 152 5.55 -3.13 28.02
C TRP A 152 5.24 -3.52 29.47
N ASP A 153 4.03 -3.14 29.89
CA ASP A 153 3.39 -3.56 31.13
C ASP A 153 3.14 -5.08 31.16
N PRO A 154 2.92 -5.69 32.34
CA PRO A 154 2.64 -7.13 32.43
C PRO A 154 1.40 -7.59 31.64
N GLU A 155 0.41 -6.71 31.49
CA GLU A 155 -0.76 -6.96 30.64
C GLU A 155 -0.42 -6.64 29.17
N VAL A 156 0.00 -7.68 28.45
CA VAL A 156 0.49 -7.58 27.07
C VAL A 156 -0.60 -7.28 26.07
N TYR A 157 -1.82 -7.78 26.32
CA TYR A 157 -2.93 -7.79 25.39
C TYR A 157 -4.25 -7.56 26.12
N ALA A 158 -5.04 -6.62 25.63
CA ALA A 158 -6.41 -6.39 26.06
C ALA A 158 -7.27 -5.96 24.86
N GLU A 159 -8.50 -6.49 24.76
CA GLU A 159 -9.42 -6.10 23.69
C GLU A 159 -10.89 -6.04 24.10
N ASN A 160 -11.64 -5.24 23.36
CA ASN A 160 -13.09 -5.32 23.22
C ASN A 160 -13.44 -5.15 21.74
N ILE A 161 -13.86 -6.23 21.08
CA ILE A 161 -14.37 -6.19 19.70
C ILE A 161 -15.91 -6.28 19.63
N ASP A 162 -16.59 -6.40 20.78
CA ASP A 162 -18.04 -6.45 20.85
C ASP A 162 -18.61 -5.05 21.04
N VAL A 163 -19.17 -4.50 19.96
CA VAL A 163 -19.80 -3.17 19.94
C VAL A 163 -20.96 -3.01 20.93
N ARG A 164 -21.50 -4.11 21.46
CA ARG A 164 -22.56 -4.10 22.49
C ARG A 164 -22.00 -3.89 23.90
N LYS A 165 -20.71 -4.16 24.11
CA LYS A 165 -20.02 -4.07 25.41
C LYS A 165 -19.27 -2.75 25.62
N GLY A 166 -19.23 -1.89 24.61
CA GLY A 166 -18.56 -0.59 24.68
C GLY A 166 -17.91 -0.23 23.34
N ALA A 167 -17.04 0.80 23.38
CA ALA A 167 -16.22 1.16 22.23
C ALA A 167 -15.29 0.01 21.86
N VAL A 168 -15.05 -0.17 20.56
CA VAL A 168 -14.04 -1.12 20.10
C VAL A 168 -12.67 -0.65 20.56
N SER A 169 -11.92 -1.51 21.23
CA SER A 169 -10.57 -1.23 21.73
C SER A 169 -9.68 -2.43 21.55
N ILE A 170 -8.45 -2.21 21.08
CA ILE A 170 -7.42 -3.25 20.98
C ILE A 170 -6.12 -2.59 21.44
N GLU A 171 -5.54 -3.12 22.51
CA GLU A 171 -4.29 -2.65 23.07
C GLU A 171 -3.27 -3.79 23.09
N TRP A 172 -2.08 -3.50 22.58
CA TRP A 172 -0.93 -4.40 22.60
C TRP A 172 0.28 -3.65 23.15
N PHE A 173 1.06 -4.32 23.99
CA PHE A 173 2.33 -3.80 24.51
C PHE A 173 2.19 -2.41 25.15
N LYS A 174 1.14 -2.23 25.95
CA LYS A 174 0.86 -0.97 26.65
C LYS A 174 2.07 -0.58 27.52
N GLY A 175 2.33 0.73 27.61
CA GLY A 175 3.50 1.26 28.32
C GLY A 175 4.82 1.21 27.52
N ALA A 176 4.92 0.35 26.50
CA ALA A 176 6.15 0.23 25.74
C ALA A 176 6.45 1.47 24.88
N LYS A 177 7.74 1.76 24.70
CA LYS A 177 8.23 2.82 23.82
C LYS A 177 9.25 2.25 22.85
N THR A 178 9.02 2.47 21.56
CA THR A 178 9.94 2.11 20.49
C THR A 178 9.88 3.13 19.36
N ASN A 179 10.76 2.97 18.37
CA ASN A 179 10.71 3.71 17.13
C ASN A 179 10.89 2.75 15.94
N ILE A 180 9.97 2.81 14.98
CA ILE A 180 9.98 1.93 13.79
C ILE A 180 11.23 2.18 12.93
N CYS A 181 11.63 3.44 12.74
CA CYS A 181 12.84 3.77 11.99
C CYS A 181 14.07 3.17 12.66
N TYR A 182 14.17 3.23 13.98
CA TYR A 182 15.29 2.63 14.71
C TYR A 182 15.39 1.12 14.50
N ASN A 183 14.25 0.42 14.58
CA ASN A 183 14.19 -1.03 14.30
C ASN A 183 14.45 -1.37 12.82
N ALA A 184 14.05 -0.50 11.90
CA ALA A 184 14.21 -0.75 10.47
C ALA A 184 15.61 -0.40 9.95
N VAL A 185 16.28 0.62 10.52
CA VAL A 185 17.51 1.20 9.96
C VAL A 185 18.62 1.26 11.00
N ASP A 186 18.46 2.07 12.06
CA ASP A 186 19.54 2.43 12.99
C ASP A 186 20.19 1.20 13.62
N ARG A 187 19.40 0.24 14.12
CA ARG A 187 19.94 -0.98 14.76
C ARG A 187 20.79 -1.83 13.82
N ASN A 188 20.52 -1.79 12.50
CA ASN A 188 21.32 -2.52 11.51
C ASN A 188 22.67 -1.81 11.30
N VAL A 189 22.69 -0.48 11.25
CA VAL A 189 23.93 0.30 11.16
C VAL A 189 24.79 0.07 12.42
N GLU A 190 24.20 0.17 13.60
CA GLU A 190 24.86 -0.07 14.89
C GLU A 190 25.35 -1.53 15.02
N GLY A 191 24.59 -2.48 14.47
CA GLY A 191 24.92 -3.90 14.39
C GLY A 191 26.03 -4.27 13.39
N ARG A 192 26.73 -3.27 12.82
CA ARG A 192 27.80 -3.42 11.81
C ARG A 192 27.34 -3.87 10.42
N ASP A 193 26.04 -3.81 10.14
CA ASP A 193 25.46 -4.03 8.81
C ASP A 193 25.33 -2.73 7.98
N GLY A 194 25.96 -1.63 8.41
CA GLY A 194 25.86 -0.32 7.75
C GLY A 194 26.22 -0.34 6.25
N GLY A 195 27.23 -1.12 5.84
CA GLY A 195 27.64 -1.26 4.43
C GLY A 195 26.80 -2.24 3.61
N LYS A 196 25.86 -2.96 4.23
CA LYS A 196 24.95 -3.88 3.55
C LYS A 196 23.87 -3.08 2.82
N VAL A 197 23.51 -3.53 1.62
CA VAL A 197 22.43 -2.91 0.84
C VAL A 197 21.10 -3.11 1.58
N ALA A 198 20.43 -2.00 1.89
CA ALA A 198 19.11 -1.93 2.48
C ALA A 198 18.01 -1.86 1.41
N LEU A 199 18.24 -1.07 0.35
CA LEU A 199 17.28 -0.89 -0.73
C LEU A 199 17.94 -1.13 -2.08
N TYR A 200 17.28 -1.93 -2.91
CA TYR A 200 17.49 -1.96 -4.35
C TYR A 200 16.32 -1.23 -5.00
N TRP A 201 16.61 -0.40 -6.00
CA TRP A 201 15.61 0.30 -6.78
C TRP A 201 15.85 0.00 -8.25
N GLU A 202 14.77 -0.33 -8.94
CA GLU A 202 14.76 -0.49 -10.38
C GLU A 202 13.83 0.58 -10.94
N GLY A 203 14.37 1.41 -11.82
CA GLY A 203 13.65 2.46 -12.50
C GLY A 203 12.75 1.94 -13.62
N ASN A 204 12.10 2.87 -14.30
CA ASN A 204 11.17 2.56 -15.38
C ASN A 204 11.86 1.90 -16.59
N GLU A 205 13.07 2.35 -16.91
CA GLU A 205 13.85 1.83 -18.04
C GLU A 205 14.85 0.76 -17.57
N PRO A 206 14.99 -0.36 -18.31
CA PRO A 206 16.02 -1.35 -18.01
C PRO A 206 17.42 -0.74 -17.95
N GLY A 207 18.17 -1.04 -16.89
CA GLY A 207 19.51 -0.52 -16.67
C GLY A 207 19.56 0.85 -15.98
N LEU A 208 18.41 1.46 -15.67
CA LEU A 208 18.32 2.56 -14.72
C LEU A 208 18.00 1.98 -13.33
N ASP A 209 19.02 1.59 -12.59
CA ASP A 209 18.90 1.03 -11.25
C ASP A 209 19.68 1.83 -10.20
N GLY A 210 19.42 1.54 -8.95
CA GLY A 210 20.09 2.17 -7.83
C GLY A 210 20.09 1.28 -6.60
N ARG A 211 20.96 1.61 -5.65
CA ARG A 211 20.99 0.95 -4.34
C ARG A 211 21.32 1.94 -3.23
N LEU A 212 20.84 1.65 -2.03
CA LEU A 212 21.25 2.33 -0.80
C LEU A 212 21.68 1.30 0.20
N THR A 213 22.84 1.52 0.80
CA THR A 213 23.27 0.84 2.01
C THR A 213 22.47 1.32 3.23
N TYR A 214 22.51 0.58 4.33
CA TYR A 214 21.86 1.00 5.58
C TYR A 214 22.38 2.35 6.07
N SER A 215 23.69 2.61 5.96
CA SER A 215 24.28 3.90 6.34
C SER A 215 23.76 5.05 5.45
N GLU A 216 23.77 4.88 4.12
CA GLU A 216 23.25 5.90 3.20
C GLU A 216 21.75 6.15 3.38
N LEU A 217 20.98 5.09 3.66
CA LEU A 217 19.56 5.20 3.98
C LEU A 217 19.35 5.99 5.28
N LEU A 218 20.13 5.69 6.32
CA LEU A 218 20.05 6.40 7.60
C LEU A 218 20.34 7.89 7.44
N ASP A 219 21.37 8.24 6.67
CA ASP A 219 21.76 9.64 6.43
C ASP A 219 20.62 10.41 5.74
N ARG A 220 20.05 9.85 4.67
CA ARG A 220 18.92 10.46 3.93
C ARG A 220 17.66 10.59 4.79
N VAL A 221 17.37 9.57 5.60
CA VAL A 221 16.24 9.58 6.54
C VAL A 221 16.44 10.66 7.60
N CYS A 222 17.65 10.81 8.15
CA CYS A 222 17.97 11.83 9.14
C CYS A 222 17.89 13.23 8.54
N GLN A 223 18.40 13.43 7.32
CA GLN A 223 18.32 14.70 6.61
C GLN A 223 16.86 15.16 6.46
N LEU A 224 15.99 14.30 5.90
CA LEU A 224 14.58 14.65 5.74
C LEU A 224 13.89 14.83 7.09
N ALA A 225 14.14 13.94 8.07
CA ALA A 225 13.54 14.06 9.41
C ALA A 225 13.89 15.40 10.08
N ASN A 226 15.13 15.86 9.95
CA ASN A 226 15.57 17.14 10.48
C ASN A 226 14.92 18.31 9.74
N TYR A 227 14.77 18.23 8.42
CA TYR A 227 14.05 19.24 7.65
C TYR A 227 12.57 19.30 8.05
N LEU A 228 11.88 18.17 8.15
CA LEU A 228 10.48 18.10 8.58
C LEU A 228 10.30 18.71 9.98
N LYS A 229 11.22 18.45 10.92
CA LYS A 229 11.22 19.13 12.22
C LYS A 229 11.44 20.63 12.12
N HIS A 230 12.35 21.07 11.26
CA HIS A 230 12.64 22.49 11.04
C HIS A 230 11.42 23.26 10.56
N VAL A 231 10.62 22.66 9.67
CA VAL A 231 9.35 23.25 9.18
C VAL A 231 8.16 22.99 10.10
N GLY A 232 8.39 22.48 11.33
CA GLY A 232 7.39 22.41 12.39
C GLY A 232 6.55 21.13 12.43
N VAL A 233 6.97 20.05 11.74
CA VAL A 233 6.35 18.72 11.89
C VAL A 233 6.87 18.05 13.17
N GLY A 234 5.94 17.56 13.99
CA GLY A 234 6.21 16.85 15.23
C GLY A 234 5.38 15.59 15.40
N LYS A 235 5.42 15.04 16.63
CA LYS A 235 4.71 13.80 16.96
C LYS A 235 3.19 13.98 16.81
N GLY A 236 2.56 13.07 16.08
CA GLY A 236 1.11 13.07 15.84
C GLY A 236 0.66 13.94 14.67
N ASP A 237 1.52 14.79 14.11
CA ASP A 237 1.17 15.56 12.92
C ASP A 237 1.08 14.65 11.69
N ALA A 238 0.09 14.91 10.83
CA ALA A 238 -0.06 14.21 9.57
C ALA A 238 0.86 14.77 8.49
N VAL A 239 1.46 13.87 7.71
CA VAL A 239 2.28 14.18 6.53
C VAL A 239 1.76 13.35 5.37
N VAL A 240 1.27 13.98 4.31
CA VAL A 240 0.81 13.25 3.11
C VAL A 240 2.00 12.97 2.21
N ILE A 241 2.11 11.75 1.72
CA ILE A 241 3.16 11.31 0.79
C ILE A 241 2.49 10.88 -0.51
N TYR A 242 2.67 11.67 -1.57
CA TYR A 242 2.21 11.42 -2.93
C TYR A 242 3.41 11.17 -3.85
N LEU A 243 4.20 10.14 -3.52
CA LEU A 243 5.39 9.74 -4.26
C LEU A 243 5.15 8.44 -5.02
N PRO A 244 5.77 8.27 -6.21
CA PRO A 244 5.79 6.98 -6.90
C PRO A 244 6.82 6.03 -6.26
N MET A 245 7.06 4.88 -6.90
CA MET A 245 8.06 3.89 -6.47
C MET A 245 9.50 4.39 -6.70
N LEU A 246 9.89 5.45 -5.99
CA LEU A 246 11.25 5.99 -5.91
C LEU A 246 11.87 5.60 -4.56
N MET A 247 13.19 5.73 -4.44
CA MET A 247 13.88 5.53 -3.16
C MET A 247 13.41 6.54 -2.09
N GLU A 248 12.98 7.72 -2.52
CA GLU A 248 12.49 8.79 -1.67
C GLU A 248 11.18 8.40 -0.94
N LEU A 249 10.39 7.46 -1.49
CA LEU A 249 9.16 6.99 -0.84
C LEU A 249 9.43 6.33 0.52
N PRO A 250 10.24 5.24 0.63
CA PRO A 250 10.58 4.67 1.92
C PRO A 250 11.38 5.64 2.81
N ILE A 251 12.22 6.51 2.23
CA ILE A 251 12.92 7.55 3.00
C ILE A 251 11.92 8.49 3.70
N ALA A 252 10.88 8.94 2.98
CA ALA A 252 9.84 9.81 3.53
C ALA A 252 9.02 9.13 4.64
N MET A 253 8.65 7.87 4.44
CA MET A 253 7.94 7.07 5.45
C MET A 253 8.77 6.92 6.73
N LEU A 254 10.04 6.53 6.58
CA LEU A 254 10.96 6.34 7.70
C LEU A 254 11.28 7.66 8.42
N ALA A 255 11.44 8.76 7.69
CA ALA A 255 11.66 10.09 8.27
C ALA A 255 10.46 10.54 9.12
N CYS A 256 9.24 10.33 8.65
CA CYS A 256 8.03 10.61 9.43
C CYS A 256 7.98 9.73 10.70
N ALA A 257 8.20 8.43 10.55
CA ALA A 257 8.21 7.48 11.67
C ALA A 257 9.31 7.82 12.71
N ARG A 258 10.48 8.31 12.26
CA ARG A 258 11.60 8.72 13.12
C ARG A 258 11.21 9.85 14.07
N ILE A 259 10.42 10.81 13.60
CA ILE A 259 10.01 11.98 14.38
C ILE A 259 8.64 11.82 15.05
N GLY A 260 7.98 10.67 14.85
CA GLY A 260 6.66 10.36 15.39
C GLY A 260 5.50 11.01 14.63
N ALA A 261 5.75 11.52 13.43
CA ALA A 261 4.69 11.99 12.53
C ALA A 261 3.93 10.82 11.91
N VAL A 262 2.67 11.05 11.53
CA VAL A 262 1.80 10.05 10.92
C VAL A 262 1.84 10.24 9.40
N HIS A 263 2.51 9.33 8.69
CA HIS A 263 2.56 9.41 7.22
C HIS A 263 1.29 8.82 6.59
N SER A 264 0.60 9.61 5.77
CA SER A 264 -0.54 9.19 4.95
C SER A 264 -0.08 9.02 3.50
N VAL A 265 0.25 7.78 3.12
CA VAL A 265 0.73 7.47 1.78
C VAL A 265 -0.46 7.35 0.82
N VAL A 266 -0.45 8.15 -0.24
CA VAL A 266 -1.49 8.16 -1.26
C VAL A 266 -0.86 7.66 -2.56
N PHE A 267 -1.45 6.63 -3.15
CA PHE A 267 -0.92 6.03 -4.38
C PHE A 267 -0.82 7.07 -5.51
N ALA A 268 0.37 7.25 -6.07
CA ALA A 268 0.70 8.25 -7.10
C ALA A 268 0.01 8.05 -8.46
N GLY A 269 -0.93 7.10 -8.56
CA GLY A 269 -1.82 6.96 -9.72
C GLY A 269 -3.24 7.50 -9.50
N PHE A 270 -3.54 8.07 -8.32
CA PHE A 270 -4.85 8.62 -8.03
C PHE A 270 -5.08 9.99 -8.70
N SER A 271 -6.35 10.36 -8.83
CA SER A 271 -6.74 11.68 -9.34
C SER A 271 -6.52 12.77 -8.28
N ALA A 272 -6.52 14.04 -8.73
CA ALA A 272 -6.48 15.19 -7.83
C ALA A 272 -7.65 15.15 -6.83
N GLU A 273 -8.87 14.79 -7.28
CA GLU A 273 -10.05 14.65 -6.41
C GLU A 273 -9.84 13.61 -5.29
N SER A 274 -9.28 12.45 -5.62
CA SER A 274 -8.97 11.41 -4.63
C SER A 274 -7.90 11.86 -3.64
N LEU A 275 -6.95 12.68 -4.08
CA LEU A 275 -5.93 13.28 -3.22
C LEU A 275 -6.53 14.38 -2.32
N THR A 276 -7.38 15.26 -2.87
CA THR A 276 -8.11 16.31 -2.14
C THR A 276 -8.87 15.73 -0.95
N GLN A 277 -9.64 14.66 -1.15
CA GLN A 277 -10.41 14.03 -0.08
C GLN A 277 -9.52 13.58 1.09
N ARG A 278 -8.34 13.02 0.79
CA ARG A 278 -7.39 12.54 1.81
C ARG A 278 -6.68 13.67 2.52
N ILE A 279 -6.31 14.73 1.79
CA ILE A 279 -5.74 15.95 2.39
C ILE A 279 -6.76 16.63 3.31
N ALA A 280 -8.02 16.75 2.86
CA ALA A 280 -9.09 17.37 3.63
C ALA A 280 -9.41 16.61 4.93
N ASP A 281 -9.37 15.28 4.88
CA ASP A 281 -9.61 14.41 6.03
C ASP A 281 -8.50 14.54 7.09
N CYS A 282 -7.24 14.31 6.71
CA CYS A 282 -6.13 14.27 7.66
C CYS A 282 -5.49 15.63 7.96
N ARG A 283 -5.80 16.69 7.20
CA ARG A 283 -5.28 18.06 7.35
C ARG A 283 -3.77 18.09 7.60
N PRO A 284 -2.95 17.60 6.66
CA PRO A 284 -1.53 17.43 6.87
C PRO A 284 -0.81 18.78 7.00
N LYS A 285 0.30 18.80 7.74
CA LYS A 285 1.19 19.96 7.76
C LYS A 285 2.01 20.10 6.47
N VAL A 286 2.34 18.98 5.85
CA VAL A 286 3.22 18.90 4.68
C VAL A 286 2.68 17.87 3.70
N VAL A 287 2.75 18.18 2.40
CA VAL A 287 2.61 17.20 1.32
C VAL A 287 3.99 16.97 0.71
N LEU A 288 4.43 15.72 0.62
CA LEU A 288 5.60 15.32 -0.17
C LEU A 288 5.15 14.78 -1.52
N THR A 289 5.82 15.19 -2.59
CA THR A 289 5.59 14.71 -3.96
C THR A 289 6.89 14.75 -4.76
N CYS A 290 6.86 14.35 -6.03
CA CYS A 290 7.88 14.71 -6.99
C CYS A 290 7.27 15.49 -8.16
N ASN A 291 8.12 16.08 -9.01
CA ASN A 291 7.69 16.79 -10.20
C ASN A 291 6.86 15.89 -11.15
N ALA A 292 7.44 14.78 -11.60
CA ALA A 292 6.80 13.82 -12.49
C ALA A 292 7.38 12.40 -12.33
N VAL A 293 6.75 11.42 -12.98
CA VAL A 293 7.29 10.06 -13.08
C VAL A 293 6.96 9.43 -14.43
N GLN A 294 7.87 8.57 -14.93
CA GLN A 294 7.58 7.69 -16.05
C GLN A 294 6.95 6.39 -15.55
N ARG A 295 5.86 5.98 -16.19
CA ARG A 295 5.22 4.68 -15.99
C ARG A 295 4.98 4.02 -17.34
N GLY A 296 5.84 3.06 -17.68
CA GLY A 296 5.99 2.61 -19.06
C GLY A 296 6.38 3.80 -19.94
N SER A 297 5.68 3.98 -21.06
CA SER A 297 5.90 5.10 -21.97
C SER A 297 5.19 6.40 -21.59
N LYS A 298 4.45 6.43 -20.47
CA LYS A 298 3.62 7.57 -20.09
C LYS A 298 4.26 8.38 -18.97
N THR A 299 4.35 9.68 -19.17
CA THR A 299 4.72 10.64 -18.12
C THR A 299 3.50 11.06 -17.33
N ILE A 300 3.60 11.00 -16.00
CA ILE A 300 2.58 11.45 -15.06
C ILE A 300 3.12 12.66 -14.31
N PHE A 301 2.49 13.82 -14.49
CA PHE A 301 2.88 15.09 -13.86
C PHE A 301 2.29 15.16 -12.44
N LEU A 302 2.96 14.54 -11.47
CA LEU A 302 2.46 14.43 -10.10
C LEU A 302 2.30 15.79 -9.41
N LYS A 303 3.21 16.72 -9.67
CA LYS A 303 3.13 18.07 -9.11
C LYS A 303 1.89 18.84 -9.58
N ASP A 304 1.47 18.67 -10.84
CA ASP A 304 0.24 19.27 -11.37
C ASP A 304 -1.02 18.73 -10.65
N ILE A 305 -1.02 17.44 -10.34
CA ILE A 305 -2.11 16.79 -9.58
C ILE A 305 -2.17 17.33 -8.16
N VAL A 306 -1.01 17.47 -7.50
CA VAL A 306 -0.90 18.04 -6.15
C VAL A 306 -1.37 19.49 -6.13
N ASP A 307 -0.96 20.31 -7.09
CA ASP A 307 -1.37 21.71 -7.18
C ASP A 307 -2.88 21.86 -7.33
N THR A 308 -3.48 21.02 -8.18
CA THR A 308 -4.93 20.95 -8.34
C THR A 308 -5.58 20.56 -7.02
N ALA A 309 -5.09 19.51 -6.36
CA ALA A 309 -5.68 19.00 -5.13
C ALA A 309 -5.61 20.03 -3.98
N LEU A 310 -4.47 20.70 -3.82
CA LEU A 310 -4.27 21.76 -2.83
C LEU A 310 -5.13 22.99 -3.13
N GLY A 311 -5.32 23.33 -4.41
CA GLY A 311 -6.22 24.39 -4.83
C GLY A 311 -7.66 24.11 -4.47
N GLU A 312 -8.14 22.88 -4.67
CA GLU A 312 -9.49 22.47 -4.25
C GLU A 312 -9.63 22.46 -2.71
N CYS A 313 -8.66 21.91 -1.98
CA CYS A 313 -8.66 21.96 -0.51
C CYS A 313 -8.73 23.40 0.04
N ALA A 314 -8.03 24.34 -0.59
CA ALA A 314 -8.04 25.74 -0.17
C ALA A 314 -9.42 26.39 -0.33
N LYS A 315 -10.23 25.98 -1.32
CA LYS A 315 -11.63 26.46 -1.47
C LYS A 315 -12.51 25.99 -0.30
N ASP A 316 -12.19 24.83 0.27
CA ASP A 316 -12.88 24.25 1.42
C ASP A 316 -12.25 24.66 2.77
N GLY A 317 -11.32 25.63 2.77
CA GLY A 317 -10.68 26.16 3.98
C GLY A 317 -9.57 25.27 4.57
N VAL A 318 -9.13 24.24 3.85
CA VAL A 318 -7.98 23.40 4.25
C VAL A 318 -6.73 23.90 3.52
N HIS A 319 -5.86 24.60 4.26
CA HIS A 319 -4.61 25.15 3.73
C HIS A 319 -3.40 24.32 4.17
N VAL A 320 -2.61 23.85 3.20
CA VAL A 320 -1.31 23.22 3.44
C VAL A 320 -0.22 24.20 3.01
N GLY A 321 0.58 24.64 3.98
CA GLY A 321 1.58 25.69 3.77
C GLY A 321 2.87 25.23 3.10
N LEU A 322 3.11 23.92 2.99
CA LEU A 322 4.33 23.37 2.42
C LEU A 322 4.08 22.16 1.52
N CYS A 323 4.59 22.25 0.29
CA CYS A 323 4.69 21.13 -0.65
C CYS A 323 6.18 20.84 -0.92
N LEU A 324 6.71 19.77 -0.33
CA LEU A 324 8.09 19.35 -0.53
C LEU A 324 8.18 18.46 -1.78
N THR A 325 8.80 18.99 -2.83
CA THR A 325 8.83 18.37 -4.16
C THR A 325 10.22 17.81 -4.46
N TYR A 326 10.32 16.50 -4.70
CA TYR A 326 11.52 15.85 -5.19
C TYR A 326 11.69 16.02 -6.70
N GLU A 327 12.92 16.19 -7.15
CA GLU A 327 13.28 16.33 -8.56
C GLU A 327 13.56 14.97 -9.18
N ASN A 328 12.58 14.41 -9.88
CA ASN A 328 12.75 13.18 -10.64
C ASN A 328 13.20 13.50 -12.08
N LEU A 329 14.52 13.62 -12.24
CA LEU A 329 15.18 13.91 -13.52
C LEU A 329 14.90 12.87 -14.62
N SER A 330 14.50 11.65 -14.27
CA SER A 330 14.15 10.62 -15.26
C SER A 330 12.85 10.92 -16.01
N ALA A 331 12.01 11.81 -15.48
CA ALA A 331 10.68 12.08 -16.03
C ALA A 331 10.54 13.51 -16.56
N MET A 332 11.08 14.49 -15.86
CA MET A 332 10.88 15.90 -16.17
C MET A 332 12.03 16.73 -15.60
N LYS A 333 12.44 17.77 -16.33
CA LYS A 333 13.42 18.73 -15.84
C LYS A 333 12.81 19.67 -14.80
N ARG A 334 13.66 20.23 -13.94
CA ARG A 334 13.23 21.17 -12.90
C ARG A 334 12.52 22.39 -13.47
N GLU A 335 13.05 22.95 -14.55
CA GLU A 335 12.60 24.22 -15.13
C GLU A 335 11.18 24.11 -15.73
N ASP A 336 10.78 22.91 -16.13
CA ASP A 336 9.46 22.65 -16.69
C ASP A 336 8.39 22.43 -15.59
N THR A 337 8.80 22.32 -14.32
CA THR A 337 7.89 22.04 -13.20
C THR A 337 7.15 23.29 -12.76
N LYS A 338 5.81 23.24 -12.73
CA LYS A 338 4.99 24.34 -12.19
C LYS A 338 5.26 24.56 -10.71
N TRP A 339 5.42 25.83 -10.34
CA TRP A 339 5.88 26.23 -9.02
C TRP A 339 5.01 27.34 -8.43
N GLN A 340 4.68 27.22 -7.14
CA GLN A 340 4.00 28.23 -6.35
C GLN A 340 4.95 28.76 -5.27
N GLU A 341 5.38 30.01 -5.46
CA GLU A 341 6.29 30.71 -4.55
C GLU A 341 5.72 30.79 -3.13
N GLY A 342 6.57 30.59 -2.12
CA GLY A 342 6.17 30.61 -0.71
C GLY A 342 5.45 29.35 -0.19
N ARG A 343 5.08 28.40 -1.05
CA ARG A 343 4.51 27.09 -0.65
C ARG A 343 5.38 25.91 -1.07
N ASP A 344 5.90 25.94 -2.29
CA ASP A 344 6.64 24.82 -2.84
C ASP A 344 8.13 24.92 -2.49
N VAL A 345 8.72 23.81 -2.07
CA VAL A 345 10.16 23.72 -1.75
C VAL A 345 10.74 22.46 -2.39
N TRP A 346 11.95 22.55 -2.92
CA TRP A 346 12.65 21.39 -3.48
C TRP A 346 13.24 20.52 -2.36
N TRP A 347 13.06 19.21 -2.46
CA TRP A 347 13.78 18.25 -1.63
C TRP A 347 15.23 18.15 -2.12
N GLN A 348 16.16 18.65 -1.31
CA GLN A 348 17.61 18.59 -1.56
C GLN A 348 18.33 17.75 -0.50
#